data_AF-A0A4Q4U3D8-F1
#
_entry.id   AF-A0A4Q4U3D8-F1
#
_cell.length_a   1.000
_cell.length_b   1.000
_cell.length_c   1.000
_cell.angle_alpha   90.00
_cell.angle_beta   90.00
_cell.angle_gamma   90.00
#
_symmetry.space_group_name_H-M   'P 1'
#
loop_
_entity.id
_entity.type
_entity.pdbx_description
1 polymer ?
#
loop_
_entity_poly.entity_id
_entity_poly.type
_entity_poly.pdbx_seq_one_letter_code
_entity_poly.pdbx_strand_id
1 'polypeptide(L)'
;MDPELPLGANLAIHVALSVLDLAINAAAGAAAAATGAHVNGDPTTRLVLQTGAWAGVSKSGVLNFTVLISMTTDNIFVKVLMIVLGSPFGQALLVTLAVGQKILGRIVNELLIAAAAAAAPLTAGSVMVEATGGVYSIQAAGWDALGGYTFARLPIRASQRSRAYRFAEFHVCEYKSAAAAGGVFGILVWFMRLPLTKFLEMRAEELQETEQAIDS
;
A
#
# COMPACT_ATOMS: atom_id res chain seq x y z
N MET A 1 -11.03 0.95 16.20
CA MET A 1 -10.97 2.14 17.07
C MET A 1 -12.01 1.94 18.14
N ASP A 2 -11.62 2.06 19.41
CA ASP A 2 -12.58 1.81 20.48
C ASP A 2 -13.59 2.95 20.55
N PRO A 3 -14.90 2.64 20.46
CA PRO A 3 -15.95 3.64 20.58
C PRO A 3 -16.01 4.25 21.99
N GLU A 4 -15.36 3.62 22.98
CA GLU A 4 -15.36 4.04 24.38
C GLU A 4 -14.28 5.07 24.74
N LEU A 5 -13.25 5.22 23.88
CA LEU A 5 -12.17 6.19 24.11
C LEU A 5 -12.57 7.59 23.63
N PRO A 6 -12.24 8.65 24.38
CA PRO A 6 -12.46 10.02 23.93
C PRO A 6 -11.70 10.29 22.63
N LEU A 7 -12.30 11.09 21.74
CA LEU A 7 -11.76 11.39 20.39
C LEU A 7 -10.27 11.76 20.40
N GLY A 8 -9.81 12.51 21.41
CA GLY A 8 -8.40 12.90 21.54
C GLY A 8 -7.44 11.73 21.79
N ALA A 9 -7.86 10.72 22.56
CA ALA A 9 -7.04 9.53 22.80
C ALA A 9 -6.98 8.65 21.55
N ASN A 10 -8.11 8.48 20.87
CA ASN A 10 -8.19 7.80 19.58
C ASN A 10 -7.30 8.48 18.52
N LEU A 11 -7.32 9.82 18.45
CA LEU A 11 -6.45 10.59 17.56
C LEU A 11 -4.97 10.38 17.87
N ALA A 12 -4.58 10.40 19.15
CA ALA A 12 -3.20 10.22 19.57
C ALA A 12 -2.67 8.81 19.24
N ILE A 13 -3.48 7.77 19.49
CA ILE A 13 -3.17 6.38 19.12
C ILE A 13 -3.03 6.27 17.60
N HIS A 14 -3.96 6.86 16.82
CA HIS A 14 -3.88 6.85 15.36
C HIS A 14 -2.62 7.51 14.84
N VAL A 15 -2.22 8.66 15.40
CA VAL A 15 -0.99 9.35 15.01
C VAL A 15 0.24 8.50 15.33
N ALA A 16 0.31 7.89 16.51
CA ALA A 16 1.41 7.01 16.89
C ALA A 16 1.52 5.79 15.97
N LEU A 17 0.40 5.13 15.68
CA LEU A 17 0.34 3.99 14.75
C LEU A 17 0.64 4.41 13.31
N SER A 18 0.21 5.61 12.90
CA SER A 18 0.51 6.15 11.58
C SER A 18 2.01 6.36 11.37
N VAL A 19 2.73 6.90 12.37
CA VAL A 19 4.18 7.09 12.28
C VAL A 19 4.90 5.75 12.15
N LEU A 20 4.48 4.75 12.94
CA LEU A 20 5.03 3.39 12.86
C LEU A 20 4.76 2.78 11.48
N ASP A 21 3.54 2.93 10.97
CA ASP A 21 3.15 2.40 9.67
C ASP A 21 3.94 3.04 8.53
N LEU A 22 4.16 4.36 8.58
CA LEU A 22 5.00 5.07 7.62
C LEU A 22 6.42 4.50 7.62
N ALA A 23 7.01 4.24 8.79
CA ALA A 23 8.35 3.68 8.91
C ALA A 23 8.45 2.25 8.36
N ILE A 24 7.48 1.39 8.67
CA ILE A 24 7.39 0.01 8.16
C ILE A 24 7.29 0.03 6.63
N ASN A 25 6.38 0.83 6.06
CA ASN A 25 6.19 0.91 4.62
C ASN A 25 7.38 1.56 3.91
N ALA A 26 8.06 2.52 4.54
CA ALA A 26 9.30 3.09 4.00
C ALA A 26 10.40 2.02 3.88
N ALA A 27 10.60 1.22 4.93
CA ALA A 27 11.59 0.14 4.94
C ALA A 27 11.22 -0.97 3.93
N ALA A 28 9.96 -1.41 3.92
CA ALA A 28 9.47 -2.41 2.98
C ALA A 28 9.56 -1.93 1.53
N GLY A 29 9.23 -0.67 1.26
CA GLY A 29 9.34 -0.06 -0.07
C GLY A 29 10.79 0.05 -0.55
N ALA A 30 11.73 0.43 0.32
CA ALA A 30 13.16 0.45 -0.01
C ALA A 30 13.69 -0.96 -0.31
N ALA A 31 13.33 -1.95 0.51
CA ALA A 31 13.71 -3.34 0.32
C ALA A 31 13.14 -3.92 -0.98
N ALA A 32 11.86 -3.66 -1.27
CA ALA A 32 11.22 -4.08 -2.51
C ALA A 32 11.92 -3.48 -3.76
N ALA A 33 12.29 -2.20 -3.70
CA ALA A 33 13.05 -1.56 -4.77
C ALA A 33 14.47 -2.16 -4.93
N ALA A 34 15.14 -2.48 -3.82
CA ALA A 34 16.43 -3.17 -3.85
C ALA A 34 16.33 -4.57 -4.47
N THR A 35 15.32 -5.34 -4.09
CA THR A 35 15.05 -6.67 -4.66
C THR A 35 14.75 -6.56 -6.15
N GLY A 36 13.92 -5.59 -6.55
CA GLY A 36 13.62 -5.33 -7.95
C GLY A 36 14.88 -5.08 -8.76
N ALA A 37 15.75 -4.17 -8.30
CA ALA A 37 17.04 -3.88 -8.95
C ALA A 37 17.96 -5.12 -9.01
N HIS A 38 18.09 -5.84 -7.90
CA HIS A 38 18.93 -7.04 -7.83
C HIS A 38 18.49 -8.14 -8.79
N VAL A 39 17.18 -8.42 -8.87
CA VAL A 39 16.62 -9.41 -9.80
C VAL A 39 16.74 -8.96 -11.25
N ASN A 40 16.74 -7.65 -11.49
CA ASN A 40 16.97 -7.09 -12.82
C ASN A 40 18.46 -7.08 -13.23
N GLY A 41 19.37 -7.43 -12.32
CA GLY A 41 20.82 -7.34 -12.53
C GLY A 41 21.38 -5.91 -12.46
N ASP A 42 20.57 -4.94 -12.01
CA ASP A 42 20.94 -3.54 -11.88
C ASP A 42 21.58 -3.24 -10.51
N PRO A 43 22.48 -2.25 -10.43
CA PRO A 43 23.07 -1.84 -9.16
C PRO A 43 22.03 -1.20 -8.24
N THR A 44 22.02 -1.62 -6.97
CA THR A 44 21.19 -1.00 -5.92
C THR A 44 21.74 0.38 -5.57
N THR A 45 21.27 1.40 -6.28
CA THR A 45 21.69 2.79 -6.01
C THR A 45 20.89 3.42 -4.87
N ARG A 46 21.45 4.49 -4.29
CA ARG A 46 20.75 5.29 -3.28
C ARG A 46 19.42 5.85 -3.79
N LEU A 47 19.38 6.21 -5.08
CA LEU A 47 18.18 6.71 -5.73
C LEU A 47 17.06 5.65 -5.74
N VAL A 48 17.38 4.40 -6.11
CA VAL A 48 16.43 3.27 -6.12
C VAL A 48 15.83 3.05 -4.74
N LEU A 49 16.68 2.97 -3.71
CA LEU A 49 16.23 2.81 -2.32
C LEU A 49 15.34 3.97 -1.87
N GLN A 50 15.73 5.22 -2.18
CA GLN A 50 14.94 6.40 -1.83
C GLN A 50 13.60 6.43 -2.55
N THR A 51 13.56 6.11 -3.85
CA THR A 51 12.29 6.05 -4.60
C THR A 51 11.37 4.97 -4.06
N GLY A 52 11.90 3.80 -3.70
CA GLY A 52 11.15 2.73 -3.06
C GLY A 52 10.58 3.15 -1.70
N ALA A 53 11.42 3.76 -0.85
CA ALA A 53 10.97 4.29 0.44
C ALA A 53 9.86 5.34 0.26
N TRP A 54 10.02 6.27 -0.69
CA TRP A 54 9.01 7.28 -0.99
C TRP A 54 7.70 6.68 -1.48
N ALA A 55 7.74 5.63 -2.29
CA ALA A 55 6.54 4.93 -2.74
C ALA A 55 5.80 4.29 -1.55
N GLY A 56 6.54 3.62 -0.65
CA GLY A 56 5.98 3.05 0.58
C GLY A 56 5.37 4.10 1.51
N VAL A 57 6.08 5.20 1.77
CA VAL A 57 5.57 6.33 2.56
C VAL A 57 4.32 6.93 1.92
N SER A 58 4.29 7.06 0.59
CA SER A 58 3.12 7.61 -0.11
C SER A 58 1.89 6.71 0.05
N LYS A 59 2.08 5.37 -0.06
CA LYS A 59 1.00 4.39 0.15
C LYS A 59 0.43 4.50 1.56
N SER A 60 1.29 4.42 2.57
CA SER A 60 0.90 4.51 3.98
C SER A 60 0.30 5.88 4.34
N GLY A 61 0.87 6.96 3.80
CA GLY A 61 0.37 8.32 4.01
C GLY A 61 -1.05 8.53 3.48
N VAL A 62 -1.35 8.04 2.27
CA VAL A 62 -2.72 8.07 1.71
C VAL A 62 -3.68 7.30 2.62
N LEU A 63 -3.30 6.08 3.01
CA LEU A 63 -4.13 5.23 3.85
C LEU A 63 -4.40 5.87 5.22
N ASN A 64 -3.36 6.34 5.92
CA ASN A 64 -3.52 7.00 7.23
C ASN A 64 -4.32 8.31 7.14
N PHE A 65 -4.19 9.04 6.04
CA PHE A 65 -5.00 10.22 5.76
C PHE A 65 -6.48 9.87 5.58
N THR A 66 -6.78 8.82 4.80
CA THR A 66 -8.19 8.39 4.59
C THR A 66 -8.87 7.99 5.89
N VAL A 67 -8.14 7.32 6.79
CA VAL A 67 -8.64 6.92 8.11
C VAL A 67 -8.84 8.12 9.03
N LEU A 68 -7.87 9.04 9.08
CA LEU A 68 -7.98 10.27 9.87
C LEU A 68 -9.18 11.12 9.47
N ILE A 69 -9.41 11.31 8.16
CA ILE A 69 -10.57 12.06 7.67
C ILE A 69 -11.87 11.32 7.98
N SER A 70 -11.90 10.00 7.84
CA SER A 70 -13.08 9.20 8.15
C SER A 70 -13.49 9.26 9.63
N MET A 71 -12.55 9.52 10.53
CA MET A 71 -12.79 9.70 11.98
C MET A 71 -13.28 11.10 12.35
N THR A 72 -12.96 12.11 11.54
CA THR A 72 -13.23 13.52 11.87
C THR A 72 -14.45 14.08 11.13
N THR A 73 -14.87 13.44 10.05
CA THR A 73 -16.01 13.87 9.25
C THR A 73 -17.24 13.00 9.52
N ASP A 74 -18.42 13.62 9.61
CA ASP A 74 -19.70 12.91 9.59
C ASP A 74 -20.36 12.92 8.21
N ASN A 75 -19.74 13.61 7.24
CA ASN A 75 -20.29 13.70 5.89
C ASN A 75 -20.11 12.37 5.15
N ILE A 76 -21.24 11.73 4.83
CA ILE A 76 -21.27 10.44 4.13
C ILE A 76 -20.55 10.47 2.77
N PHE A 77 -20.63 11.58 2.03
CA PHE A 77 -19.95 11.71 0.74
C PHE A 77 -18.43 11.71 0.90
N VAL A 78 -17.93 12.36 1.96
CA VAL A 78 -16.50 12.37 2.28
C VAL A 78 -16.06 10.98 2.73
N LYS A 79 -16.85 10.27 3.55
CA LYS A 79 -16.56 8.88 3.96
C LYS A 79 -16.50 7.93 2.76
N VAL A 80 -17.48 7.99 1.86
CA VAL A 80 -17.50 7.17 0.64
C VAL A 80 -16.28 7.46 -0.23
N LEU A 81 -15.90 8.74 -0.38
CA LEU A 81 -14.69 9.11 -1.10
C LEU A 81 -13.43 8.54 -0.43
N MET A 82 -13.31 8.63 0.89
CA MET A 82 -12.17 8.09 1.63
C MET A 82 -12.09 6.56 1.52
N ILE A 83 -13.23 5.85 1.49
CA ILE A 83 -13.27 4.40 1.25
C ILE A 83 -12.70 4.07 -0.14
N VAL A 84 -13.07 4.84 -1.18
CA VAL A 84 -12.54 4.64 -2.53
C VAL A 84 -11.03 4.92 -2.58
N LEU A 85 -10.57 6.01 -1.94
CA LEU A 85 -9.14 6.37 -1.89
C LEU A 85 -8.32 5.37 -1.06
N GLY A 86 -8.91 4.81 0.00
CA GLY A 86 -8.31 3.80 0.88
C GLY A 86 -8.27 2.40 0.26
N SER A 87 -9.08 2.14 -0.77
CA SER A 87 -9.07 0.86 -1.49
C SER A 87 -7.72 0.60 -2.19
N PRO A 88 -7.35 -0.67 -2.46
CA PRO A 88 -6.13 -0.98 -3.20
C PRO A 88 -6.11 -0.36 -4.60
N PHE A 89 -7.30 -0.19 -5.21
CA PHE A 89 -7.46 0.52 -6.47
C PHE A 89 -7.10 2.00 -6.36
N GLY A 90 -7.67 2.69 -5.38
CA GLY A 90 -7.36 4.10 -5.12
C GLY A 90 -5.88 4.31 -4.79
N GLN A 91 -5.33 3.46 -3.91
CA GLN A 91 -3.92 3.51 -3.53
C GLN A 91 -2.98 3.26 -4.70
N ALA A 92 -3.23 2.23 -5.52
CA ALA A 92 -2.39 1.92 -6.67
C ALA A 92 -2.31 3.13 -7.62
N LEU A 93 -3.45 3.76 -7.93
CA LEU A 93 -3.49 4.94 -8.78
C LEU A 93 -2.77 6.14 -8.16
N LEU A 94 -3.04 6.47 -6.89
CA LEU A 94 -2.46 7.63 -6.23
C LEU A 94 -0.95 7.51 -6.05
N VAL A 95 -0.47 6.33 -5.64
CA VAL A 95 0.97 6.08 -5.47
C VAL A 95 1.67 6.10 -6.81
N THR A 96 1.11 5.47 -7.84
CA THR A 96 1.68 5.52 -9.20
C THR A 96 1.70 6.95 -9.75
N LEU A 97 0.67 7.75 -9.47
CA LEU A 97 0.62 9.15 -9.87
C LEU A 97 1.69 9.98 -9.14
N ALA A 98 1.81 9.83 -7.82
CA ALA A 98 2.79 10.55 -7.00
C ALA A 98 4.24 10.20 -7.37
N VAL A 99 4.53 8.90 -7.51
CA VAL A 99 5.86 8.40 -7.90
C VAL A 99 6.17 8.76 -9.35
N GLY A 100 5.19 8.61 -10.26
CA GLY A 100 5.33 8.96 -11.67
C GLY A 100 5.62 10.44 -11.88
N GLN A 101 4.88 11.34 -11.21
CA GLN A 101 5.13 12.77 -11.26
C GLN A 101 6.54 13.12 -10.73
N LYS A 102 6.98 12.47 -9.67
CA LYS A 102 8.30 12.73 -9.06
C LYS A 102 9.48 12.25 -9.91
N ILE A 103 9.36 11.06 -10.52
CA ILE A 103 10.45 10.44 -11.28
C ILE A 103 10.48 10.94 -12.73
N LEU A 104 9.32 11.01 -13.38
CA LEU A 104 9.20 11.32 -14.81
C LEU A 104 8.88 12.79 -15.07
N GLY A 105 8.57 13.58 -14.04
CA GLY A 105 8.13 14.98 -14.18
C GLY A 105 6.76 15.13 -14.86
N ARG A 106 6.11 14.02 -15.21
CA ARG A 106 4.82 13.98 -15.92
C ARG A 106 4.04 12.73 -15.55
N ILE A 107 2.72 12.83 -15.66
CA ILE A 107 1.82 11.69 -15.48
C ILE A 107 1.67 10.98 -16.82
N VAL A 108 2.06 9.71 -16.86
CA VAL A 108 1.97 8.87 -18.06
C VAL A 108 0.71 8.00 -17.92
N ASN A 109 -0.26 8.20 -18.81
CA ASN A 109 -1.55 7.50 -18.75
C ASN A 109 -1.39 5.98 -18.78
N GLU A 110 -0.39 5.52 -19.52
CA GLU A 110 0.00 4.14 -19.63
C GLU A 110 0.33 3.55 -18.25
N LEU A 111 1.09 4.27 -17.42
CA LEU A 111 1.45 3.83 -16.07
C LEU A 111 0.22 3.74 -15.15
N LEU A 112 -0.75 4.64 -15.32
CA LEU A 112 -2.02 4.60 -14.59
C LEU A 112 -2.89 3.42 -15.02
N ILE A 113 -2.89 3.06 -16.31
CA ILE A 113 -3.60 1.88 -16.82
C ILE A 113 -2.96 0.61 -16.24
N ALA A 114 -1.62 0.52 -16.20
CA ALA A 114 -0.95 -0.60 -15.55
C ALA A 114 -1.30 -0.69 -14.05
N ALA A 115 -1.31 0.43 -13.33
CA ALA A 115 -1.69 0.47 -11.93
C ALA A 115 -3.15 0.04 -11.70
N ALA A 116 -4.08 0.50 -12.54
CA ALA A 116 -5.48 0.12 -12.48
C ALA A 116 -5.70 -1.38 -12.68
N ALA A 117 -4.98 -1.99 -13.60
CA ALA A 117 -5.08 -3.43 -13.86
C ALA A 117 -4.35 -4.27 -12.81
N ALA A 118 -3.23 -3.78 -12.26
CA ALA A 118 -2.57 -4.38 -11.10
C ALA A 118 -3.43 -4.33 -9.84
N ALA A 119 -4.30 -3.33 -9.72
CA ALA A 119 -5.23 -3.22 -8.61
C ALA A 119 -6.28 -4.34 -8.58
N ALA A 120 -6.59 -5.01 -9.70
CA ALA A 120 -7.57 -6.10 -9.73
C ALA A 120 -7.16 -7.31 -8.86
N PRO A 121 -5.97 -7.91 -9.03
CA PRO A 121 -5.51 -8.98 -8.12
C PRO A 121 -5.29 -8.47 -6.70
N LEU A 122 -4.83 -7.23 -6.52
CA LEU A 122 -4.74 -6.60 -5.20
C LEU A 122 -6.10 -6.52 -4.50
N THR A 123 -7.17 -6.22 -5.23
CA THR A 123 -8.55 -6.15 -4.70
C THR A 123 -9.11 -7.53 -4.37
N ALA A 124 -8.78 -8.54 -5.17
CA ALA A 124 -9.13 -9.93 -4.87
C ALA A 124 -8.41 -10.46 -3.61
N GLY A 125 -7.19 -9.97 -3.36
CA GLY A 125 -6.38 -10.33 -2.20
C GLY A 125 -6.57 -9.48 -0.95
N SER A 126 -7.09 -8.26 -1.10
CA SER A 126 -7.24 -7.27 -0.02
C SER A 126 -8.54 -7.44 0.76
N VAL A 127 -9.08 -8.65 0.85
CA VAL A 127 -10.05 -8.95 1.89
C VAL A 127 -9.27 -8.78 3.22
N MET A 128 -9.34 -7.57 3.81
CA MET A 128 -8.81 -7.16 5.12
C MET A 128 -7.34 -6.72 5.21
N VAL A 129 -6.93 -5.63 4.56
CA VAL A 129 -5.79 -4.82 5.04
C VAL A 129 -6.30 -3.48 5.53
N GLU A 130 -6.59 -3.39 6.82
CA GLU A 130 -6.89 -2.12 7.48
C GLU A 130 -5.60 -1.32 7.72
N ALA A 131 -5.72 0.02 7.66
CA ALA A 131 -4.64 0.95 7.97
C ALA A 131 -3.99 0.69 9.32
N THR A 132 -4.82 0.33 10.30
CA THR A 132 -4.51 0.16 11.71
C THR A 132 -4.82 -1.25 12.23
N GLY A 133 -5.18 -2.18 11.35
CA GLY A 133 -5.55 -3.55 11.70
C GLY A 133 -4.44 -4.56 11.39
N GLY A 134 -4.60 -5.75 11.97
CA GLY A 134 -3.68 -6.86 11.76
C GLY A 134 -3.63 -7.32 10.30
N VAL A 135 -2.51 -7.94 9.91
CA VAL A 135 -2.44 -8.60 8.60
C VAL A 135 -2.93 -10.04 8.76
N TYR A 136 -4.14 -10.31 8.29
CA TYR A 136 -4.85 -11.56 8.57
C TYR A 136 -4.35 -12.78 7.80
N SER A 137 -3.54 -12.60 6.74
CA SER A 137 -3.11 -13.74 5.93
C SER A 137 -1.77 -13.51 5.22
N ILE A 138 -0.91 -14.53 5.26
CA ILE A 138 0.33 -14.60 4.47
C ILE A 138 0.04 -14.59 2.95
N GLN A 139 -1.20 -14.89 2.54
CA GLN A 139 -1.65 -14.81 1.16
C GLN A 139 -1.53 -13.39 0.58
N ALA A 140 -1.51 -12.35 1.42
CA ALA A 140 -1.26 -10.97 1.01
C ALA A 140 0.04 -10.83 0.20
N ALA A 141 1.10 -11.57 0.56
CA ALA A 141 2.35 -11.58 -0.20
C ALA A 141 2.19 -12.17 -1.61
N GLY A 142 1.33 -13.19 -1.76
CA GLY A 142 1.02 -13.78 -3.07
C GLY A 142 0.25 -12.82 -3.97
N TRP A 143 -0.69 -12.07 -3.39
CA TRP A 143 -1.46 -11.06 -4.11
C TRP A 143 -0.63 -9.83 -4.47
N ASP A 144 0.29 -9.40 -3.59
CA ASP A 144 1.25 -8.34 -3.90
C ASP A 144 2.21 -8.76 -5.02
N ALA A 145 2.69 -10.01 -5.02
CA ALA A 145 3.50 -10.56 -6.10
C ALA A 145 2.72 -10.65 -7.43
N LEU A 146 1.46 -11.07 -7.39
CA LEU A 146 0.58 -11.14 -8.57
C LEU A 146 0.23 -9.73 -9.10
N GLY A 147 0.04 -8.76 -8.22
CA GLY A 147 -0.10 -7.34 -8.55
C GLY A 147 1.14 -6.80 -9.27
N GLY A 148 2.34 -7.08 -8.74
CA GLY A 148 3.60 -6.73 -9.39
C GLY A 148 3.77 -7.39 -10.77
N TYR A 149 3.44 -8.68 -10.88
CA TYR A 149 3.47 -9.41 -12.14
C TYR A 149 2.51 -8.82 -13.19
N THR A 150 1.26 -8.57 -12.81
CA THR A 150 0.25 -7.99 -13.71
C THR A 150 0.63 -6.58 -14.14
N PHE A 151 1.13 -5.75 -13.23
CA PHE A 151 1.66 -4.42 -13.55
C PHE A 151 2.74 -4.47 -14.64
N ALA A 152 3.72 -5.37 -14.50
CA ALA A 152 4.85 -5.48 -15.42
C ALA A 152 4.52 -6.17 -16.75
N ARG A 153 3.51 -7.04 -16.77
CA ARG A 153 3.15 -7.84 -17.94
C ARG A 153 2.13 -7.20 -18.86
N LEU A 154 1.52 -6.07 -18.47
CA LEU A 154 0.56 -5.39 -19.31
C LEU A 154 1.28 -4.79 -20.53
N PRO A 155 0.96 -5.25 -21.76
CA PRO A 155 1.50 -4.64 -22.95
C PRO A 155 0.75 -3.33 -23.17
N ILE A 156 1.30 -2.23 -22.68
CA ILE A 156 0.66 -0.94 -22.86
C ILE A 156 1.07 -0.37 -24.21
N ARG A 157 0.13 -0.43 -25.16
CA ARG A 157 0.26 0.29 -26.42
C ARG A 157 0.07 1.78 -26.14
N ALA A 158 1.17 2.53 -26.11
CA ALA A 158 1.12 3.98 -25.97
C ALA A 158 0.29 4.57 -27.11
N SER A 159 -0.65 5.46 -26.76
CA SER A 159 -1.46 6.17 -27.74
C SER A 159 -0.57 7.06 -28.60
N GLN A 160 -0.64 6.83 -29.90
CA GLN A 160 0.20 7.38 -30.98
C GLN A 160 0.00 8.90 -31.22
N ARG A 161 -0.11 9.73 -30.17
CA ARG A 161 -0.44 11.17 -30.31
C ARG A 161 0.72 12.12 -30.00
N SER A 162 1.80 11.66 -29.39
CA SER A 162 2.99 12.47 -29.12
C SER A 162 4.13 12.06 -30.04
N ARG A 163 4.30 12.83 -31.12
CA ARG A 163 5.22 12.63 -32.25
C ARG A 163 6.73 12.61 -31.89
N ALA A 164 7.08 12.54 -30.60
CA ALA A 164 8.44 12.60 -30.07
C ALA A 164 9.01 11.26 -29.55
N TYR A 165 8.19 10.20 -29.44
CA TYR A 165 8.65 8.86 -29.06
C TYR A 165 8.19 7.85 -30.11
N ARG A 166 9.07 7.50 -31.05
CA ARG A 166 8.80 6.61 -32.19
C ARG A 166 9.25 5.17 -31.97
N PHE A 167 9.59 4.80 -30.74
CA PHE A 167 10.08 3.46 -30.40
C PHE A 167 9.60 3.06 -29.00
N ALA A 168 9.42 1.76 -28.82
CA ALA A 168 9.21 1.00 -27.58
C ALA A 168 7.74 0.72 -27.19
N GLU A 169 7.38 -0.55 -27.31
CA GLU A 169 6.56 -1.22 -26.29
C GLU A 169 7.05 -0.73 -24.91
N PHE A 170 6.16 -0.15 -24.10
CA PHE A 170 6.52 0.28 -22.75
C PHE A 170 6.73 -0.96 -21.87
N HIS A 171 7.92 -1.55 -21.94
CA HIS A 171 8.40 -2.49 -20.94
C HIS A 171 8.76 -1.69 -19.68
N VAL A 172 7.84 -1.64 -18.73
CA VAL A 172 8.04 -0.88 -17.48
C VAL A 172 9.16 -1.50 -16.64
N CYS A 173 9.18 -2.82 -16.53
CA CYS A 173 10.23 -3.63 -15.89
C CYS A 173 10.07 -5.11 -16.25
N GLU A 174 11.10 -5.92 -15.96
CA GLU A 174 11.03 -7.38 -16.09
C GLU A 174 9.96 -7.95 -15.14
N TYR A 175 9.08 -8.81 -15.62
CA TYR A 175 7.98 -9.35 -14.80
C TYR A 175 8.47 -10.12 -13.56
N LYS A 176 9.67 -10.69 -13.61
CA LYS A 176 10.32 -11.38 -12.49
C LYS A 176 10.72 -10.41 -11.37
N SER A 177 11.29 -9.26 -11.73
CA SER A 177 11.72 -8.27 -10.74
C SER A 177 10.52 -7.60 -10.08
N ALA A 178 9.46 -7.32 -10.84
CA ALA A 178 8.22 -6.77 -10.31
C ALA A 178 7.49 -7.73 -9.37
N ALA A 179 7.37 -9.02 -9.74
CA ALA A 179 6.77 -10.03 -8.88
C ALA A 179 7.58 -10.26 -7.60
N ALA A 180 8.91 -10.29 -7.69
CA ALA A 180 9.79 -10.44 -6.53
C ALA A 180 9.71 -9.23 -5.59
N ALA A 181 9.68 -8.00 -6.15
CA ALA A 181 9.51 -6.78 -5.37
C ALA A 181 8.17 -6.75 -4.62
N GLY A 182 7.08 -7.14 -5.31
CA GLY A 182 5.75 -7.27 -4.69
C GLY A 182 5.73 -8.29 -3.56
N GLY A 183 6.28 -9.49 -3.78
CA GLY A 183 6.35 -10.52 -2.75
C GLY A 183 7.17 -10.10 -1.52
N VAL A 184 8.34 -9.48 -1.72
CA VAL A 184 9.17 -8.98 -0.61
C VAL A 184 8.46 -7.88 0.16
N PHE A 185 7.80 -6.95 -0.52
CA PHE A 185 7.00 -5.92 0.13
C PHE A 185 5.93 -6.54 1.05
N GLY A 186 5.13 -7.46 0.51
CA GLY A 186 4.05 -8.10 1.26
C GLY A 186 4.54 -8.92 2.46
N ILE A 187 5.63 -9.67 2.31
CA ILE A 187 6.23 -10.44 3.41
C ILE A 187 6.76 -9.53 4.52
N LEU A 188 7.47 -8.45 4.15
CA LEU A 188 8.04 -7.54 5.15
C LEU A 188 6.95 -6.79 5.92
N VAL A 189 5.92 -6.29 5.22
CA VAL A 189 4.78 -5.63 5.88
C VAL A 189 4.04 -6.61 6.79
N TRP A 190 3.79 -7.84 6.34
CA TRP A 190 3.17 -8.88 7.17
C TRP A 190 3.98 -9.17 8.43
N PHE A 191 5.27 -9.43 8.29
CA PHE A 191 6.14 -9.77 9.42
C PHE A 191 6.29 -8.61 10.42
N MET A 192 6.45 -7.37 9.92
CA MET A 192 6.61 -6.20 10.77
C MET A 192 5.31 -5.81 11.50
N ARG A 193 4.14 -6.13 10.94
CA ARG A 193 2.84 -5.87 11.58
C ARG A 193 2.37 -7.03 12.48
N LEU A 194 2.97 -8.21 12.40
CA LEU A 194 2.59 -9.39 13.20
C LEU A 194 2.57 -9.15 14.72
N PRO A 195 3.55 -8.45 15.33
CA PRO A 195 3.51 -8.13 16.76
C PRO A 195 2.34 -7.22 17.12
N LEU A 196 1.98 -6.29 16.23
CA LEU A 196 0.86 -5.37 16.42
C LEU A 196 -0.47 -6.12 16.35
N THR A 197 -0.61 -7.06 15.39
CA THR A 197 -1.78 -7.94 15.30
C THR A 197 -2.00 -8.70 16.61
N LYS A 198 -0.95 -9.38 17.10
CA LYS A 198 -1.03 -10.15 18.35
C LYS A 198 -1.37 -9.28 19.56
N PHE A 199 -0.82 -8.07 19.63
CA PHE A 199 -1.15 -7.14 20.70
C PHE A 199 -2.61 -6.71 20.68
N LEU A 200 -3.18 -6.45 19.49
CA LEU A 200 -4.59 -6.09 19.33
C LEU A 200 -5.51 -7.28 19.64
N GLU A 201 -5.14 -8.49 19.25
CA GLU A 201 -5.88 -9.73 19.58
C GLU A 201 -5.94 -9.95 21.10
N MET A 202 -4.81 -9.89 21.79
CA MET A 202 -4.77 -10.03 23.26
C MET A 202 -5.64 -8.97 23.97
N ARG A 203 -5.61 -7.72 23.49
CA ARG A 203 -6.45 -6.63 24.02
C ARG A 203 -7.94 -6.88 23.79
N ALA A 204 -8.30 -7.42 22.64
CA ALA A 204 -9.70 -7.73 22.32
C ALA A 204 -10.22 -8.91 23.17
N GLU A 205 -9.38 -9.92 23.40
CA GLU A 205 -9.67 -11.05 24.29
C GLU A 205 -9.86 -10.57 25.75
N GLU A 206 -8.96 -9.72 26.26
CA GLU A 206 -9.09 -9.12 27.61
C GLU A 206 -10.41 -8.35 27.78
N LEU A 207 -10.81 -7.55 26.78
CA LEU A 207 -12.06 -6.78 26.82
C LEU A 207 -13.29 -7.69 26.86
N GLN A 208 -13.31 -8.75 26.04
CA GLN A 208 -14.39 -9.74 26.03
C GLN A 208 -14.50 -10.50 27.35
N GLU A 209 -13.37 -10.86 27.98
CA GLU A 209 -13.37 -11.50 29.30
C GLU A 209 -13.92 -10.57 30.39
N THR A 210 -13.59 -9.27 30.36
CA THR A 210 -14.19 -8.30 31.29
C THR A 210 -15.69 -8.08 31.07
N GLU A 211 -16.18 -8.02 29.84
CA GLU A 211 -17.62 -7.93 29.57
C GLU A 211 -18.36 -9.18 30.09
N GLN A 212 -17.82 -10.37 29.85
CA GLN A 212 -18.41 -11.63 30.34
C GLN A 212 -18.41 -11.74 31.88
N ALA A 213 -17.41 -11.15 32.55
CA ALA A 213 -17.34 -11.13 34.01
C ALA A 213 -18.27 -10.09 34.67
N ILE A 214 -18.73 -9.08 33.93
CA ILE A 214 -19.68 -8.07 34.41
C ILE A 214 -21.13 -8.59 34.27
N ASP A 215 -21.39 -9.44 33.29
CA ASP A 215 -22.71 -10.04 33.02
C ASP A 215 -23.00 -11.34 33.82
N SER A 216 -22.06 -11.82 34.66
CA SER A 216 -22.17 -13.03 35.50
C SER A 216 -22.34 -12.70 36.99
#